data_AF-A0A3B8KSX6-F1
#
_entry.id   AF-A0A3B8KSX6-F1
#
_cell.length_a   1.000
_cell.length_b   1.000
_cell.length_c   1.000
_cell.angle_alpha   90.00
_cell.angle_beta   90.00
_cell.angle_gamma   90.00
#
_symmetry.space_group_name_H-M   'P 1'
#
loop_
_entity.id
_entity.type
_entity.pdbx_description
1 polymer ?
#
loop_
_entity_poly.entity_id
_entity_poly.type
_entity_poly.pdbx_seq_one_letter_code
_entity_poly.pdbx_strand_id
1 'polypeptide(L)'
;RTILHQGTDWLLEHLETEVDEDPLAESQLVDDLQSGTLDREHAAHILQVIYQTVIDRYYRFIEYNTTTTQSDYGEKIHCLLDFLRLEAAYDRDAWNFAPSEIAHEVLAQGPRPWLATAWEEICGEGVKQNADGHLERLSELESLWGMRLPALADRLAERFLRPLAVNRMRSLIETARSDARSRRPNSAAFSLLQLEVDRYLEDTHGSGIDVPPWLQRLQQEIDRRPTAPRPRSIRGLTPRAISHQLSTWQRSIMRRRRKRK
;
A
#
# COMPACT_ATOMS: atom_id res chain seq x y z
N ARG A 1 -23.00 -6.58 -6.54
CA ARG A 1 -22.80 -6.94 -7.98
C ARG A 1 -24.09 -6.70 -8.78
N THR A 2 -25.23 -7.27 -8.40
CA THR A 2 -26.52 -7.07 -9.11
C THR A 2 -26.89 -5.61 -9.31
N ILE A 3 -26.80 -4.78 -8.27
CA ILE A 3 -27.06 -3.33 -8.33
C ILE A 3 -26.17 -2.63 -9.38
N LEU A 4 -24.88 -2.94 -9.44
CA LEU A 4 -23.99 -2.35 -10.47
C LEU A 4 -24.27 -2.87 -11.88
N HIS A 5 -24.79 -4.10 -12.02
CA HIS A 5 -25.15 -4.66 -13.33
C HIS A 5 -26.46 -4.09 -13.88
N GLN A 6 -27.43 -3.80 -13.01
CA GLN A 6 -28.71 -3.18 -13.37
C GLN A 6 -28.61 -1.65 -13.48
N GLY A 7 -27.61 -1.06 -12.84
CA GLY A 7 -27.41 0.39 -12.76
C GLY A 7 -27.88 0.93 -11.42
N THR A 8 -27.21 1.97 -10.92
CA THR A 8 -27.61 2.62 -9.66
C THR A 8 -28.88 3.46 -9.80
N ASP A 9 -29.26 3.85 -11.02
CA ASP A 9 -30.57 4.45 -11.30
C ASP A 9 -31.72 3.48 -10.99
N TRP A 10 -31.56 2.20 -11.34
CA TRP A 10 -32.56 1.17 -11.02
C TRP A 10 -32.77 1.04 -9.49
N LEU A 11 -31.69 1.18 -8.71
CA LEU A 11 -31.79 1.19 -7.25
C LEU A 11 -32.58 2.42 -6.74
N LEU A 12 -32.34 3.60 -7.32
CA LEU A 12 -33.09 4.80 -6.96
C LEU A 12 -34.58 4.67 -7.29
N GLU A 13 -34.92 4.14 -8.47
CA GLU A 13 -36.31 3.87 -8.86
C GLU A 13 -36.97 2.88 -7.89
N HIS A 14 -36.24 1.84 -7.49
CA HIS A 14 -36.74 0.85 -6.54
C HIS A 14 -37.02 1.46 -5.16
N LEU A 15 -36.10 2.29 -4.65
CA LEU A 15 -36.28 2.97 -3.36
C LEU A 15 -37.45 3.96 -3.39
N GLU A 16 -37.63 4.69 -4.49
CA GLU A 16 -38.80 5.57 -4.68
C GLU A 16 -40.10 4.78 -4.68
N THR A 17 -40.12 3.62 -5.34
CA THR A 17 -41.30 2.74 -5.38
C THR A 17 -41.62 2.18 -4.00
N GLU A 18 -40.61 1.76 -3.22
CA GLU A 18 -40.82 1.27 -1.85
C GLU A 18 -41.42 2.34 -0.93
N VAL A 19 -40.95 3.59 -1.03
CA VAL A 19 -41.50 4.72 -0.24
C VAL A 19 -42.93 5.08 -0.68
N ASP A 20 -43.23 5.00 -1.98
CA ASP A 20 -44.58 5.24 -2.49
C ASP A 20 -45.58 4.14 -2.06
N GLU A 21 -45.12 2.89 -1.91
CA GLU A 21 -45.93 1.74 -1.52
C GLU A 21 -46.11 1.59 0.00
N ASP A 22 -45.11 1.97 0.80
CA ASP A 22 -45.16 1.96 2.27
C ASP A 22 -44.98 3.37 2.86
N PRO A 23 -46.05 4.04 3.31
CA PRO A 23 -45.98 5.36 3.93
C PRO A 23 -45.15 5.45 5.22
N LEU A 24 -44.75 4.31 5.81
CA LEU A 24 -43.87 4.25 6.97
C LEU A 24 -42.38 4.10 6.59
N ALA A 25 -42.07 3.88 5.31
CA ALA A 25 -40.70 3.83 4.84
C ALA A 25 -40.11 5.25 4.77
N GLU A 26 -39.28 5.59 5.75
CA GLU A 26 -38.57 6.87 5.78
C GLU A 26 -37.24 6.78 5.03
N SER A 27 -37.01 7.64 4.03
CA SER A 27 -35.75 7.71 3.29
C SER A 27 -35.39 9.14 2.94
N GLN A 28 -34.43 9.70 3.69
CA GLN A 28 -33.91 11.05 3.44
C GLN A 28 -33.38 11.21 2.00
N LEU A 29 -32.81 10.15 1.42
CA LEU A 29 -32.32 10.19 0.04
C LEU A 29 -33.48 10.41 -0.96
N VAL A 30 -34.61 9.73 -0.76
CA VAL A 30 -35.79 9.88 -1.62
C VAL A 30 -36.41 11.27 -1.41
N ASP A 31 -36.51 11.74 -0.17
CA ASP A 31 -37.01 13.09 0.14
C ASP A 31 -36.17 14.19 -0.52
N ASP A 32 -34.83 14.06 -0.46
CA ASP A 32 -33.90 15.01 -1.07
C ASP A 32 -33.96 14.99 -2.61
N LEU A 33 -34.23 13.83 -3.21
CA LEU A 33 -34.46 13.70 -4.66
C LEU A 33 -35.80 14.31 -5.08
N GLN A 34 -36.89 14.01 -4.37
CA GLN A 34 -38.23 14.51 -4.67
C GLN A 34 -38.33 16.03 -4.46
N SER A 35 -37.67 16.56 -3.43
CA SER A 35 -37.60 18.01 -3.17
C SER A 35 -36.70 18.75 -4.16
N GLY A 36 -35.91 18.04 -4.98
CA GLY A 36 -34.94 18.60 -5.91
C GLY A 36 -33.69 19.18 -5.22
N THR A 37 -33.48 18.88 -3.94
CA THR A 37 -32.29 19.26 -3.18
C THR A 37 -31.06 18.52 -3.69
N LEU A 38 -31.24 17.26 -4.11
CA LEU A 38 -30.21 16.42 -4.71
C LEU A 38 -30.57 16.11 -6.17
N ASP A 39 -29.62 16.30 -7.07
CA ASP A 39 -29.77 15.89 -8.46
C ASP A 39 -29.68 14.36 -8.59
N ARG A 40 -30.59 13.75 -9.37
CA ARG A 40 -30.68 12.30 -9.53
C ARG A 40 -29.43 11.71 -10.17
N GLU A 41 -28.95 12.32 -11.25
CA GLU A 41 -27.75 11.84 -11.96
C GLU A 41 -26.53 11.89 -11.02
N HIS A 42 -26.43 12.96 -10.25
CA HIS A 42 -25.40 13.10 -9.22
C HIS A 42 -25.49 12.03 -8.11
N ALA A 43 -26.70 11.77 -7.59
CA ALA A 43 -26.94 10.74 -6.59
C ALA A 43 -26.57 9.34 -7.11
N ALA A 44 -27.03 9.00 -8.32
CA ALA A 44 -26.72 7.75 -8.98
C ALA A 44 -25.22 7.56 -9.17
N HIS A 45 -24.51 8.61 -9.58
CA HIS A 45 -23.06 8.59 -9.72
C HIS A 45 -22.35 8.35 -8.38
N ILE A 46 -22.74 9.07 -7.31
CA ILE A 46 -22.17 8.88 -5.97
C ILE A 46 -22.39 7.43 -5.49
N LEU A 47 -23.61 6.90 -5.61
CA LEU A 47 -23.92 5.52 -5.25
C LEU A 47 -23.06 4.53 -6.03
N GLN A 48 -22.86 4.78 -7.33
CA GLN A 48 -22.04 3.92 -8.17
C GLN A 48 -20.59 3.88 -7.65
N VAL A 49 -20.03 5.04 -7.31
CA VAL A 49 -18.68 5.14 -6.74
C VAL A 49 -18.60 4.41 -5.40
N ILE A 50 -19.61 4.55 -4.52
CA ILE A 50 -19.65 3.85 -3.23
C ILE A 50 -19.65 2.34 -3.44
N TYR A 51 -20.58 1.80 -4.24
CA TYR A 51 -20.67 0.37 -4.48
C TYR A 51 -19.44 -0.20 -5.17
N GLN A 52 -18.89 0.50 -6.16
CA GLN A 52 -17.67 0.06 -6.83
C GLN A 52 -16.50 0.01 -5.83
N THR A 53 -16.36 1.03 -4.99
CA THR A 53 -15.31 1.09 -3.95
C THR A 53 -15.44 -0.07 -2.96
N VAL A 54 -16.66 -0.36 -2.50
CA VAL A 54 -16.93 -1.48 -1.57
C VAL A 54 -16.61 -2.83 -2.23
N ILE A 55 -16.95 -3.01 -3.51
CA ILE A 55 -16.65 -4.25 -4.24
C ILE A 55 -15.14 -4.40 -4.47
N ASP A 56 -14.45 -3.33 -4.88
CA ASP A 56 -13.01 -3.35 -5.10
C ASP A 56 -12.25 -3.62 -3.79
N ARG A 57 -12.81 -3.20 -2.65
CA ARG A 57 -12.27 -3.40 -1.30
C ARG A 57 -13.11 -4.36 -0.48
N TYR A 58 -13.64 -5.42 -1.10
CA TYR A 58 -14.58 -6.34 -0.46
C TYR A 58 -14.04 -6.96 0.83
N TYR A 59 -12.74 -7.27 0.89
CA TYR A 59 -12.11 -7.81 2.10
C TYR A 59 -12.18 -6.84 3.28
N ARG A 60 -12.07 -5.52 3.04
CA ARG A 60 -12.26 -4.49 4.08
C ARG A 60 -13.70 -4.38 4.53
N PHE A 61 -14.64 -4.53 3.60
CA PHE A 61 -16.05 -4.55 3.94
C PHE A 61 -16.40 -5.76 4.83
N ILE A 62 -15.84 -6.93 4.54
CA ILE A 62 -15.99 -8.11 5.40
C ILE A 62 -15.38 -7.86 6.78
N GLU A 63 -14.15 -7.35 6.84
CA GLU A 63 -13.50 -6.99 8.10
C GLU A 63 -14.34 -5.99 8.91
N TYR A 64 -14.86 -4.95 8.27
CA TYR A 64 -15.75 -3.99 8.90
C TYR A 64 -16.98 -4.66 9.51
N ASN A 65 -17.65 -5.54 8.75
CA ASN A 65 -18.85 -6.22 9.24
C ASN A 65 -18.58 -7.25 10.36
N THR A 66 -17.35 -7.75 10.49
CA THR A 66 -17.00 -8.75 11.51
C THR A 66 -16.38 -8.14 12.76
N THR A 67 -15.85 -6.91 12.68
CA THR A 67 -15.08 -6.28 13.76
C THR A 67 -15.86 -5.23 14.57
N THR A 68 -16.99 -4.74 14.06
CA THR A 68 -17.79 -3.72 14.76
C THR A 68 -19.28 -3.95 14.60
N THR A 69 -20.06 -3.77 15.67
CA THR A 69 -21.53 -3.82 15.63
C THR A 69 -22.13 -2.60 14.92
N GLN A 70 -21.33 -1.57 14.64
CA GLN A 70 -21.77 -0.41 13.86
C GLN A 70 -22.12 -0.78 12.41
N SER A 71 -21.74 -1.98 11.95
CA SER A 71 -22.15 -2.50 10.64
C SER A 71 -23.55 -3.08 10.58
N ASP A 72 -24.17 -3.40 11.71
CA ASP A 72 -25.33 -4.30 11.81
C ASP A 72 -26.58 -3.82 11.03
N TYR A 73 -26.59 -2.55 10.59
CA TYR A 73 -27.67 -1.95 9.80
C TYR A 73 -27.19 -1.17 8.56
N GLY A 74 -25.89 -1.15 8.26
CA GLY A 74 -25.34 -0.42 7.11
C GLY A 74 -25.38 1.12 7.18
N GLU A 75 -26.06 1.71 8.17
CA GLU A 75 -26.20 3.17 8.34
C GLU A 75 -24.87 3.93 8.54
N LYS A 76 -23.84 3.23 9.03
CA LYS A 76 -22.51 3.80 9.32
C LYS A 76 -21.48 3.50 8.24
N ILE A 77 -21.91 3.19 7.01
CA ILE A 77 -20.99 2.92 5.90
C ILE A 77 -20.00 4.06 5.62
N HIS A 78 -20.36 5.31 5.92
CA HIS A 78 -19.47 6.46 5.81
C HIS A 78 -18.22 6.34 6.70
N CYS A 79 -18.31 5.68 7.86
CA CYS A 79 -17.17 5.38 8.71
C CYS A 79 -16.16 4.51 7.96
N LEU A 80 -16.63 3.43 7.31
CA LEU A 80 -15.78 2.58 6.48
C LEU A 80 -15.15 3.39 5.32
N LEU A 81 -15.92 4.26 4.66
CA LEU A 81 -15.40 5.08 3.56
C LEU A 81 -14.22 5.97 4.01
N ASP A 82 -14.23 6.48 5.24
CA ASP A 82 -13.09 7.24 5.77
C ASP A 82 -11.82 6.40 5.90
N PHE A 83 -11.93 5.15 6.37
CA PHE A 83 -10.80 4.21 6.40
C PHE A 83 -10.33 3.84 4.99
N LEU A 84 -11.24 3.62 4.04
CA LEU A 84 -10.89 3.34 2.64
C LEU A 84 -10.20 4.54 1.97
N ARG A 85 -10.58 5.78 2.33
CA ARG A 85 -9.89 6.99 1.88
C ARG A 85 -8.46 7.05 2.40
N LEU A 86 -8.23 6.65 3.65
CA LEU A 86 -6.89 6.52 4.21
C LEU A 86 -6.08 5.44 3.48
N GLU A 87 -6.63 4.24 3.28
CA GLU A 87 -5.95 3.16 2.53
C GLU A 87 -5.60 3.61 1.11
N ALA A 88 -6.50 4.31 0.42
CA ALA A 88 -6.25 4.85 -0.92
C ALA A 88 -5.17 5.93 -0.94
N ALA A 89 -5.08 6.75 0.11
CA ALA A 89 -4.01 7.75 0.25
C ALA A 89 -2.65 7.07 0.48
N TYR A 90 -2.61 6.03 1.32
CA TYR A 90 -1.42 5.21 1.53
C TYR A 90 -0.98 4.52 0.23
N ASP A 91 -1.91 3.85 -0.47
CA ASP A 91 -1.62 3.16 -1.73
C ASP A 91 -1.07 4.11 -2.80
N ARG A 92 -1.62 5.33 -2.89
CA ARG A 92 -1.10 6.36 -3.80
C ARG A 92 0.35 6.73 -3.49
N ASP A 93 0.68 6.84 -2.21
CA ASP A 93 2.04 7.16 -1.79
C ASP A 93 3.00 6.00 -2.02
N ALA A 94 2.55 4.76 -1.79
CA ALA A 94 3.29 3.56 -2.18
C ALA A 94 3.61 3.56 -3.68
N TRP A 95 2.62 3.90 -4.52
CA TRP A 95 2.83 4.00 -5.97
C TRP A 95 3.83 5.09 -6.36
N ASN A 96 3.79 6.23 -5.69
CA ASN A 96 4.78 7.29 -5.89
C ASN A 96 6.19 6.85 -5.45
N PHE A 97 6.28 5.91 -4.51
CA PHE A 97 7.55 5.36 -4.03
C PHE A 97 8.10 4.23 -4.91
N ALA A 98 7.27 3.53 -5.69
CA ALA A 98 7.69 2.40 -6.52
C ALA A 98 8.92 2.67 -7.42
N PRO A 99 9.09 3.85 -8.07
CA PRO A 99 10.32 4.13 -8.81
C PRO A 99 11.59 4.15 -7.94
N SER A 100 11.47 4.59 -6.68
CA SER A 100 12.58 4.59 -5.73
C SER A 100 12.92 3.19 -5.25
N GLU A 101 11.92 2.31 -5.09
CA GLU A 101 12.14 0.88 -4.85
C GLU A 101 12.93 0.23 -5.99
N ILE A 102 12.54 0.48 -7.25
CA ILE A 102 13.23 -0.06 -8.43
C ILE A 102 14.67 0.45 -8.51
N ALA A 103 14.89 1.75 -8.27
CA ALA A 103 16.23 2.32 -8.23
C ALA A 103 17.09 1.63 -7.16
N HIS A 104 16.52 1.44 -5.96
CA HIS A 104 17.19 0.73 -4.88
C HIS A 104 17.54 -0.71 -5.25
N GLU A 105 16.62 -1.47 -5.87
CA GLU A 105 16.88 -2.83 -6.34
C GLU A 105 18.11 -2.89 -7.26
N VAL A 106 18.18 -1.99 -8.25
CA VAL A 106 19.29 -1.95 -9.20
C VAL A 106 20.62 -1.58 -8.53
N LEU A 107 20.58 -0.66 -7.56
CA LEU A 107 21.78 -0.27 -6.80
C LEU A 107 22.26 -1.40 -5.88
N ALA A 108 21.34 -2.11 -5.22
CA ALA A 108 21.64 -3.21 -4.32
C ALA A 108 22.29 -4.40 -5.05
N GLN A 109 21.89 -4.66 -6.30
CA GLN A 109 22.51 -5.67 -7.17
C GLN A 109 23.77 -5.18 -7.90
N GLY A 110 24.14 -3.91 -7.72
CA GLY A 110 25.28 -3.29 -8.39
C GLY A 110 26.64 -3.65 -7.76
N PRO A 111 27.75 -3.30 -8.42
CA PRO A 111 29.11 -3.59 -7.91
C PRO A 111 29.52 -2.72 -6.70
N ARG A 112 28.64 -1.81 -6.26
CA ARG A 112 28.90 -0.86 -5.16
C ARG A 112 27.72 -0.90 -4.17
N PRO A 113 27.69 -1.89 -3.26
CA PRO A 113 26.57 -2.07 -2.33
C PRO A 113 26.28 -0.83 -1.47
N TRP A 114 27.30 -0.04 -1.13
CA TRP A 114 27.15 1.19 -0.35
C TRP A 114 26.23 2.24 -1.02
N LEU A 115 26.04 2.17 -2.35
CA LEU A 115 25.11 3.06 -3.05
C LEU A 115 23.65 2.80 -2.67
N ALA A 116 23.29 1.54 -2.38
CA ALA A 116 21.96 1.20 -1.91
C ALA A 116 21.73 1.77 -0.51
N THR A 117 22.71 1.64 0.39
CA THR A 117 22.67 2.25 1.74
C THR A 117 22.54 3.77 1.67
N ALA A 118 23.35 4.44 0.86
CA ALA A 118 23.26 5.90 0.68
C ALA A 118 21.92 6.33 0.07
N TRP A 119 21.34 5.51 -0.82
CA TRP A 119 20.00 5.75 -1.36
C TRP A 119 18.92 5.65 -0.27
N GLU A 120 18.99 4.62 0.58
CA GLU A 120 18.07 4.43 1.70
C GLU A 120 18.15 5.60 2.69
N GLU A 121 19.33 6.13 3.00
CA GLU A 121 19.48 7.29 3.86
C GLU A 121 18.78 8.53 3.27
N ILE A 122 18.95 8.78 1.96
CA ILE A 122 18.36 9.93 1.26
C ILE A 122 16.84 9.81 1.13
N CYS A 123 16.32 8.60 0.89
CA CYS A 123 14.89 8.36 0.74
C CYS A 123 14.19 8.12 2.07
N GLY A 124 14.89 7.58 3.06
CA GLY A 124 14.30 6.97 4.25
C GLY A 124 13.61 7.97 5.16
N GLU A 125 14.15 9.16 5.34
CA GLU A 125 13.54 10.16 6.25
C GLU A 125 12.17 10.63 5.74
N GLY A 126 12.07 10.98 4.45
CA GLY A 126 10.80 11.40 3.85
C GLY A 126 9.77 10.26 3.76
N VAL A 127 10.22 9.03 3.55
CA VAL A 127 9.34 7.84 3.51
C VAL A 127 8.80 7.53 4.90
N LYS A 128 9.65 7.54 5.93
CA LYS A 128 9.25 7.33 7.33
C LYS A 128 8.24 8.37 7.77
N GLN A 129 8.53 9.65 7.56
CA GLN A 129 7.61 10.73 7.95
C GLN A 129 6.23 10.60 7.28
N ASN A 130 6.20 10.21 6.00
CA ASN A 130 4.94 10.03 5.29
C ASN A 130 4.18 8.79 5.76
N ALA A 131 4.88 7.71 6.12
CA ALA A 131 4.26 6.52 6.72
C ALA A 131 3.71 6.80 8.13
N ASP A 132 4.47 7.51 8.96
CA ASP A 132 4.05 7.91 10.31
C ASP A 132 2.77 8.77 10.25
N GLY A 133 2.66 9.69 9.30
CA GLY A 133 1.44 10.47 9.09
C GLY A 133 0.19 9.64 8.74
N HIS A 134 0.34 8.51 8.03
CA HIS A 134 -0.78 7.59 7.78
C HIS A 134 -1.18 6.82 9.04
N LEU A 135 -0.22 6.44 9.89
CA LEU A 135 -0.47 5.78 11.17
C LEU A 135 -1.13 6.73 12.18
N GLU A 136 -0.71 7.98 12.23
CA GLU A 136 -1.37 9.03 13.04
C GLU A 136 -2.83 9.21 12.58
N ARG A 137 -3.05 9.33 11.27
CA ARG A 137 -4.41 9.46 10.73
C ARG A 137 -5.28 8.24 11.00
N LEU A 138 -4.69 7.04 10.98
CA LEU A 138 -5.38 5.81 11.37
C LEU A 138 -5.84 5.92 12.83
N SER A 139 -4.95 6.28 13.75
CA SER A 139 -5.27 6.43 15.18
C SER A 139 -6.38 7.46 15.43
N GLU A 140 -6.38 8.56 14.70
CA GLU A 140 -7.46 9.56 14.75
C GLU A 140 -8.81 8.97 14.32
N LEU A 141 -8.85 8.22 13.21
CA LEU A 141 -10.07 7.59 12.73
C LEU A 141 -10.58 6.49 13.67
N GLU A 142 -9.66 5.68 14.20
CA GLU A 142 -10.00 4.66 15.20
C GLU A 142 -10.60 5.28 16.47
N SER A 143 -10.06 6.41 16.92
CA SER A 143 -10.60 7.14 18.06
C SER A 143 -11.94 7.82 17.75
N LEU A 144 -12.10 8.39 16.54
CA LEU A 144 -13.32 9.11 16.14
C LEU A 144 -14.51 8.16 16.04
N TRP A 145 -14.30 7.01 15.41
CA TRP A 145 -15.37 6.04 15.14
C TRP A 145 -15.48 4.94 16.20
N GLY A 146 -14.50 4.82 17.11
CA GLY A 146 -14.50 3.81 18.16
C GLY A 146 -14.38 2.38 17.61
N MET A 147 -13.75 2.22 16.45
CA MET A 147 -13.59 0.95 15.75
C MET A 147 -12.15 0.77 15.25
N ARG A 148 -11.74 -0.47 14.99
CA ARG A 148 -10.41 -0.80 14.47
C ARG A 148 -10.53 -1.76 13.30
N LEU A 149 -9.64 -1.60 12.33
CA LEU A 149 -9.50 -2.52 11.19
C LEU A 149 -8.08 -3.12 11.25
N PRO A 150 -7.88 -4.24 11.97
CA PRO A 150 -6.56 -4.82 12.20
C PRO A 150 -5.74 -5.04 10.91
N ALA A 151 -6.34 -5.58 9.86
CA ALA A 151 -5.65 -5.83 8.61
C ALA A 151 -5.33 -4.54 7.84
N LEU A 152 -6.00 -3.42 8.13
CA LEU A 152 -5.62 -2.10 7.63
C LEU A 152 -4.44 -1.56 8.44
N ALA A 153 -4.50 -1.69 9.77
CA ALA A 153 -3.40 -1.31 10.65
C ALA A 153 -2.10 -2.04 10.28
N ASP A 154 -2.17 -3.35 10.05
CA ASP A 154 -1.03 -4.17 9.60
C ASP A 154 -0.45 -3.66 8.26
N ARG A 155 -1.33 -3.30 7.31
CA ARG A 155 -0.92 -2.78 6.00
C ARG A 155 -0.20 -1.42 6.10
N LEU A 156 -0.66 -0.53 6.97
CA LEU A 156 -0.03 0.78 7.18
C LEU A 156 1.27 0.65 7.97
N ALA A 157 1.34 -0.31 8.91
CA ALA A 157 2.54 -0.61 9.69
C ALA A 157 3.73 -1.07 8.82
N GLU A 158 3.51 -1.50 7.58
CA GLU A 158 4.57 -1.83 6.63
C GLU A 158 5.46 -0.63 6.22
N ARG A 159 4.96 0.59 6.44
CA ARG A 159 5.68 1.87 6.27
C ARG A 159 6.39 2.06 4.91
N PHE A 160 5.93 1.40 3.85
CA PHE A 160 6.57 1.37 2.53
C PHE A 160 8.00 0.79 2.48
N LEU A 161 8.57 0.33 3.60
CA LEU A 161 9.98 -0.05 3.71
C LEU A 161 10.22 -1.54 3.44
N ARG A 162 9.17 -2.37 3.53
CA ARG A 162 9.28 -3.82 3.27
C ARG A 162 10.00 -4.14 1.94
N PRO A 163 9.70 -3.47 0.81
CA PRO A 163 10.36 -3.81 -0.44
C PRO A 163 11.87 -3.50 -0.46
N LEU A 164 12.32 -2.48 0.28
CA LEU A 164 13.75 -2.17 0.41
C LEU A 164 14.48 -3.28 1.19
N ALA A 165 13.87 -3.77 2.27
CA ALA A 165 14.40 -4.89 3.04
C ALA A 165 14.53 -6.16 2.17
N VAL A 166 13.54 -6.45 1.33
CA VAL A 166 13.59 -7.57 0.38
C VAL A 166 14.72 -7.39 -0.63
N ASN A 167 14.95 -6.18 -1.12
CA ASN A 167 16.07 -5.88 -2.02
C ASN A 167 17.43 -6.10 -1.33
N ARG A 168 17.58 -5.71 -0.06
CA ARG A 168 18.79 -5.99 0.73
C ARG A 168 19.01 -7.49 0.88
N MET A 169 18.00 -8.23 1.32
CA MET A 169 18.06 -9.69 1.47
C MET A 169 18.49 -10.36 0.15
N ARG A 170 17.89 -9.96 -0.98
CA ARG A 170 18.27 -10.49 -2.31
C ARG A 170 19.72 -10.23 -2.68
N SER A 171 20.25 -9.04 -2.38
CA SER A 171 21.65 -8.70 -2.68
C SER A 171 22.67 -9.58 -1.93
N LEU A 172 22.31 -10.10 -0.76
CA LEU A 172 23.19 -10.91 0.07
C LEU A 172 23.25 -12.38 -0.39
N ILE A 173 22.21 -12.87 -1.09
CA ILE A 173 22.07 -14.28 -1.50
C ILE A 173 23.26 -14.76 -2.34
N GLU A 174 23.66 -14.00 -3.38
CA GLU A 174 24.74 -14.45 -4.27
C GLU A 174 26.09 -14.50 -3.54
N THR A 175 26.35 -13.52 -2.67
CA THR A 175 27.58 -13.49 -1.86
C THR A 175 27.60 -14.66 -0.88
N ALA A 176 26.49 -14.91 -0.18
CA ALA A 176 26.36 -16.05 0.73
C ALA A 176 26.50 -17.40 0.01
N ARG A 177 25.92 -17.55 -1.19
CA ARG A 177 26.08 -18.74 -2.05
C ARG A 177 27.53 -18.95 -2.47
N SER A 178 28.22 -17.89 -2.86
CA SER A 178 29.64 -17.93 -3.26
C SER A 178 30.53 -18.34 -2.09
N ASP A 179 30.29 -17.79 -0.91
CA ASP A 179 31.02 -18.16 0.32
C ASP A 179 30.78 -19.62 0.69
N ALA A 180 29.53 -20.09 0.63
CA ALA A 180 29.17 -21.48 0.89
C ALA A 180 29.83 -22.46 -0.09
N ARG A 181 29.83 -22.12 -1.40
CA ARG A 181 30.53 -22.92 -2.44
C ARG A 181 32.04 -22.97 -2.20
N SER A 182 32.60 -21.86 -1.70
CA SER A 182 34.01 -21.76 -1.34
C SER A 182 34.33 -22.40 0.02
N ARG A 183 33.35 -23.05 0.67
CA ARG A 183 33.46 -23.68 2.00
C ARG A 183 34.00 -22.72 3.07
N ARG A 184 33.62 -21.44 3.00
CA ARG A 184 33.94 -20.48 4.06
C ARG A 184 32.98 -20.70 5.24
N PRO A 185 33.48 -21.08 6.43
CA PRO A 185 32.61 -21.42 7.56
C PRO A 185 31.89 -20.20 8.15
N ASN A 186 32.49 -19.00 8.06
CA ASN A 186 31.95 -17.76 8.61
C ASN A 186 31.65 -16.75 7.49
N SER A 187 30.52 -16.92 6.80
CA SER A 187 30.06 -15.94 5.80
C SER A 187 29.37 -14.77 6.49
N ALA A 188 30.00 -13.60 6.46
CA ALA A 188 29.38 -12.37 6.95
C ALA A 188 28.09 -12.02 6.19
N ALA A 189 28.03 -12.32 4.89
CA ALA A 189 26.84 -12.11 4.07
C ALA A 189 25.66 -12.97 4.53
N PHE A 190 25.93 -14.23 4.90
CA PHE A 190 24.89 -15.11 5.44
C PHE A 190 24.40 -14.64 6.81
N SER A 191 25.31 -14.24 7.71
CA SER A 191 24.92 -13.69 9.02
C SER A 191 24.08 -12.42 8.90
N LEU A 192 24.44 -11.51 7.98
CA LEU A 192 23.65 -10.31 7.69
C LEU A 192 22.29 -10.65 7.08
N LEU A 193 22.24 -11.64 6.19
CA LEU A 193 20.97 -12.09 5.60
C LEU A 193 20.03 -12.62 6.69
N GLN A 194 20.53 -13.40 7.63
CA GLN A 194 19.75 -13.91 8.75
C GLN A 194 19.21 -12.77 9.61
N LEU A 195 20.04 -11.79 9.98
CA LEU A 195 19.61 -10.62 10.74
C LEU A 195 18.52 -9.80 10.01
N GLU A 196 18.66 -9.62 8.69
CA GLU A 196 17.65 -8.92 7.89
C GLU A 196 16.32 -9.68 7.83
N VAL A 197 16.37 -11.02 7.74
CA VAL A 197 15.16 -11.87 7.78
C VAL A 197 14.49 -11.78 9.15
N ASP A 198 15.24 -11.89 10.24
CA ASP A 198 14.70 -11.84 11.59
C ASP A 198 13.99 -10.49 11.84
N ARG A 199 14.65 -9.38 11.51
CA ARG A 199 14.05 -8.04 11.61
C ARG A 199 12.82 -7.88 10.71
N TYR A 200 12.85 -8.47 9.51
CA TYR A 200 11.69 -8.43 8.63
C TYR A 200 10.50 -9.18 9.24
N LEU A 201 10.73 -10.31 9.91
CA LEU A 201 9.69 -11.13 10.51
C LEU A 201 9.08 -10.51 11.78
N GLU A 202 9.86 -9.74 12.57
CA GLU A 202 9.34 -9.03 13.76
C GLU A 202 8.13 -8.16 13.45
N ASP A 203 8.12 -7.50 12.29
CA ASP A 203 7.07 -6.59 11.86
C ASP A 203 6.13 -7.19 10.78
N THR A 204 6.29 -8.47 10.40
CA THR A 204 5.49 -9.10 9.33
C THR A 204 4.50 -10.12 9.89
N HIS A 205 3.22 -9.77 9.84
CA HIS A 205 2.13 -10.71 10.06
C HIS A 205 1.72 -11.35 8.72
N GLY A 206 1.97 -12.64 8.55
CA GLY A 206 1.55 -13.40 7.36
C GLY A 206 0.08 -13.81 7.46
N SER A 207 -0.63 -13.87 6.33
CA SER A 207 -2.04 -14.31 6.28
C SER A 207 -2.25 -15.81 6.53
N GLY A 208 -1.17 -16.59 6.67
CA GLY A 208 -1.20 -18.04 6.95
C GLY A 208 -1.67 -18.95 5.81
N ILE A 209 -2.22 -18.38 4.72
CA ILE A 209 -2.88 -19.14 3.64
C ILE A 209 -1.97 -19.30 2.42
N ASP A 210 -1.25 -18.25 2.03
CA ASP A 210 -0.40 -18.23 0.83
C ASP A 210 1.06 -17.89 1.16
N VAL A 211 2.00 -18.40 0.35
CA VAL A 211 3.42 -18.04 0.46
C VAL A 211 3.58 -16.55 0.13
N PRO A 212 4.10 -15.72 1.07
CA PRO A 212 4.22 -14.29 0.83
C PRO A 212 5.08 -13.95 -0.40
N PRO A 213 4.73 -12.91 -1.18
CA PRO A 213 5.47 -12.54 -2.39
C PRO A 213 6.97 -12.29 -2.18
N TRP A 214 7.36 -11.77 -1.01
CA TRP A 214 8.76 -11.55 -0.68
C TRP A 214 9.56 -12.85 -0.60
N LEU A 215 8.96 -13.92 -0.03
CA LEU A 215 9.60 -15.22 0.09
C LEU A 215 9.73 -15.88 -1.29
N GLN A 216 8.70 -15.73 -2.14
CA GLN A 216 8.76 -16.16 -3.53
C GLN A 216 9.90 -15.47 -4.29
N ARG A 217 10.10 -14.16 -4.09
CA ARG A 217 11.22 -13.40 -4.70
C ARG A 217 12.58 -13.90 -4.22
N LEU A 218 12.73 -14.23 -2.94
CA LEU A 218 13.98 -14.80 -2.42
C LEU A 218 14.24 -16.19 -2.99
N GLN A 219 13.22 -17.05 -3.05
CA GLN A 219 13.31 -18.37 -3.65
C GLN A 219 13.74 -18.29 -5.12
N GLN A 220 13.12 -17.38 -5.90
CA GLN A 220 13.52 -17.14 -7.29
C GLN A 220 15.00 -16.76 -7.42
N GLU A 221 15.54 -15.95 -6.50
CA GLU A 221 16.96 -15.57 -6.51
C GLU A 221 17.89 -16.73 -6.12
N ILE A 222 17.45 -17.60 -5.20
CA ILE A 222 18.17 -18.84 -4.85
C ILE A 222 18.21 -19.80 -6.04
N ASP A 223 17.07 -19.99 -6.71
CA ASP A 223 16.92 -20.89 -7.86
C ASP A 223 17.59 -20.34 -9.12
N ARG A 224 17.84 -19.03 -9.17
CA ARG A 224 18.51 -18.37 -10.28
C ARG A 224 19.89 -18.98 -10.51
N ARG A 225 20.17 -19.32 -11.77
CA ARG A 225 21.51 -19.75 -12.17
C ARG A 225 22.48 -18.56 -12.10
N PRO A 226 23.70 -18.75 -11.57
CA PRO A 226 24.70 -17.69 -11.52
C PRO A 226 24.92 -17.18 -12.94
N THR A 227 24.61 -15.91 -13.18
CA THR A 227 24.84 -15.28 -14.48
C THR A 227 26.17 -14.56 -14.39
N ALA A 228 27.11 -14.83 -15.31
CA ALA A 228 28.40 -14.14 -15.30
C ALA A 228 28.18 -12.62 -15.36
N PRO A 229 28.84 -11.82 -14.49
CA PRO A 229 28.64 -10.38 -14.47
C PRO A 229 29.07 -9.80 -15.82
N ARG A 230 28.11 -9.22 -16.56
CA ARG A 230 28.42 -8.44 -17.76
C ARG A 230 29.09 -7.14 -17.31
N PRO A 231 30.33 -6.83 -17.76
CA PRO A 231 30.97 -5.57 -17.42
C PRO A 231 30.18 -4.44 -18.08
N ARG A 232 29.37 -3.73 -17.30
CA ARG A 232 28.80 -2.44 -17.72
C ARG A 232 29.91 -1.40 -17.56
N SER A 233 30.24 -0.65 -18.62
CA SER A 233 31.21 0.45 -18.52
C SER A 233 30.62 1.55 -17.63
N ILE A 234 31.04 1.60 -16.37
CA ILE A 234 30.58 2.60 -15.41
C ILE A 234 31.37 3.88 -15.66
N ARG A 235 30.78 4.83 -16.40
CA ARG A 235 31.23 6.23 -16.29
C ARG A 235 30.94 6.66 -14.84
N GLY A 236 31.97 7.08 -14.13
CA GLY A 236 31.93 7.30 -12.69
C GLY A 236 30.90 8.35 -12.29
N LEU A 237 29.75 7.91 -11.81
CA LEU A 237 28.88 8.72 -10.98
C LEU A 237 29.57 8.88 -9.62
N THR A 238 29.98 10.10 -9.30
CA THR A 238 30.53 10.43 -7.97
C THR A 238 29.39 10.55 -6.95
N PRO A 239 29.64 10.33 -5.64
CA PRO A 239 28.60 10.47 -4.61
C PRO A 239 27.87 11.83 -4.68
N ARG A 240 28.60 12.91 -5.00
CA ARG A 240 28.03 14.24 -5.22
C ARG A 240 27.13 14.33 -6.45
N ALA A 241 27.52 13.73 -7.57
CA ALA A 241 26.70 13.72 -8.80
C ALA A 241 25.40 12.94 -8.60
N ILE A 242 25.46 11.83 -7.87
CA ILE A 242 24.28 11.06 -7.47
C ILE A 242 23.41 11.92 -6.55
N SER A 243 23.93 12.38 -5.42
CA SER A 243 23.16 13.22 -4.46
C SER A 243 22.46 14.40 -5.14
N HIS A 244 23.14 15.10 -6.06
CA HIS A 244 22.56 16.16 -6.88
C HIS A 244 21.41 15.64 -7.77
N GLN A 245 21.64 14.57 -8.54
CA GLN A 245 20.63 13.97 -9.42
C GLN A 245 19.41 13.44 -8.65
N LEU A 246 19.62 12.86 -7.46
CA LEU A 246 18.56 12.35 -6.59
C LEU A 246 17.74 13.48 -5.99
N SER A 247 18.40 14.57 -5.56
CA SER A 247 17.72 15.77 -5.07
C SER A 247 16.80 16.38 -6.14
N THR A 248 17.19 16.34 -7.42
CA THR A 248 16.33 16.78 -8.52
C THR A 248 15.14 15.86 -8.78
N TRP A 249 15.31 14.55 -8.60
CA TRP A 249 14.22 13.58 -8.76
C TRP A 249 13.19 13.70 -7.63
N GLN A 250 13.63 13.74 -6.37
CA GLN A 250 12.76 13.96 -5.21
C GLN A 250 12.00 15.29 -5.29
N ARG A 251 12.65 16.38 -5.74
CA ARG A 251 11.99 17.68 -5.94
C ARG A 251 10.84 17.61 -6.93
N SER A 252 10.94 16.79 -7.98
CA SER A 252 9.88 16.63 -8.99
C SER A 252 8.67 15.86 -8.44
N ILE A 253 8.91 14.86 -7.60
CA ILE A 253 7.87 14.03 -6.96
C ILE A 253 7.17 14.84 -5.86
N MET A 254 7.92 15.58 -5.03
CA MET A 254 7.36 16.39 -3.95
C MET A 254 6.75 17.74 -4.41
N ARG A 255 7.23 18.40 -5.48
CA ARG A 255 6.61 19.64 -6.00
C ARG A 255 5.18 19.44 -6.51
N ARG A 256 4.83 18.25 -7.00
CA ARG A 256 3.45 17.94 -7.41
C ARG A 256 2.45 18.07 -6.25
N ARG A 257 2.89 17.89 -4.99
CA ARG A 257 2.06 18.09 -3.79
C ARG A 257 1.83 19.57 -3.44
N ARG A 258 2.81 20.47 -3.65
CA ARG A 258 2.71 21.88 -3.21
C ARG A 258 1.88 22.80 -4.13
N LYS A 259 1.56 22.38 -5.36
CA LYS A 259 0.79 23.19 -6.33
C LYS A 259 -0.73 22.93 -6.34
N ARG A 260 -1.25 22.09 -5.43
CA ARG A 260 -2.69 21.93 -5.20
C ARG A 260 -3.02 22.47 -3.81
N LYS A 261 -3.16 23.79 -3.72
CA LYS A 261 -3.97 24.50 -2.73
C LYS A 261 -4.91 25.40 -3.52
#